data_AF-A0AAV3VUH6-F1
#
_entry.id   AF-A0AAV3VUH6-F1
#
_cell.length_a   1.000
_cell.length_b   1.000
_cell.length_c   1.000
_cell.angle_alpha   90.00
_cell.angle_beta   90.00
_cell.angle_gamma   90.00
#
_symmetry.space_group_name_H-M   'P 1'
#
loop_
_entity.id
_entity.type
_entity.pdbx_description
1 polymer ?
#
loop_
_entity_poly.entity_id
_entity_poly.type
_entity_poly.pdbx_seq_one_letter_code
_entity_poly.pdbx_strand_id
1 'polypeptide(L)'
;MNLYEYLEEYKTLTLEMIDKIRKDGNLDVLVNKREEILKAINELGFDKEDIKRIGNLLNLLELEEELELLIKKEKVEVKKKIESLKKTRQANANYNKIEYRARVFNKTI
;
A
#
# COMPACT_ATOMS: atom_id res chain seq x y z
N MET A 1 14.67 -10.91 22.12
CA MET A 1 14.76 -11.76 20.92
C MET A 1 16.19 -11.73 20.40
N ASN A 2 16.64 -12.82 19.80
CA ASN A 2 17.90 -12.84 19.04
C ASN A 2 17.66 -12.34 17.61
N LEU A 3 18.75 -12.11 16.85
CA LEU A 3 18.65 -11.60 15.48
C LEU A 3 17.79 -12.48 14.56
N TYR A 4 17.86 -13.81 14.70
CA TYR A 4 17.07 -14.73 13.89
C TYR A 4 15.58 -14.53 14.13
N GLU A 5 15.17 -14.47 15.40
CA GLU A 5 13.77 -14.25 15.79
C GLU A 5 13.23 -12.91 15.25
N TYR A 6 14.03 -11.84 15.30
CA TYR A 6 13.63 -10.54 14.71
C TYR A 6 13.45 -10.61 13.19
N LEU A 7 14.37 -11.29 12.49
CA LEU A 7 14.29 -11.41 11.03
C LEU A 7 13.19 -12.38 10.58
N GLU A 8 12.87 -13.38 11.39
CA GLU A 8 11.73 -14.28 11.18
C GLU A 8 10.40 -13.54 11.40
N GLU A 9 10.30 -12.72 12.44
CA GLU A 9 9.14 -11.87 12.66
C GLU A 9 8.96 -10.87 11.51
N TYR A 10 10.04 -10.25 11.07
CA TYR A 10 10.05 -9.38 9.90
C TYR A 10 9.54 -10.11 8.64
N LYS A 11 10.04 -11.32 8.38
CA LYS A 11 9.57 -12.17 7.27
C LYS A 11 8.07 -12.43 7.35
N THR A 12 7.61 -12.82 8.53
CA THR A 12 6.21 -13.17 8.78
C THR A 12 5.31 -11.98 8.51
N LEU A 13 5.73 -10.80 8.97
CA LEU A 13 5.03 -9.55 8.73
C LEU A 13 5.03 -9.17 7.25
N THR A 14 6.15 -9.33 6.53
CA THR A 14 6.22 -9.10 5.08
C THR A 14 5.24 -10.02 4.31
N LEU A 15 5.15 -11.30 4.68
CA LEU A 15 4.16 -12.22 4.10
C LEU A 15 2.71 -11.80 4.41
N GLU A 16 2.43 -11.34 5.63
CA GLU A 16 1.11 -10.82 6.01
C GLU A 16 0.75 -9.56 5.20
N MET A 17 1.71 -8.66 4.97
CA MET A 17 1.51 -7.49 4.13
C MET A 17 1.18 -7.87 2.68
N ILE A 18 1.91 -8.84 2.11
CA ILE A 18 1.65 -9.37 0.76
C ILE A 18 0.22 -9.92 0.66
N ASP A 19 -0.20 -10.74 1.62
CA ASP A 19 -1.56 -11.31 1.63
C ASP A 19 -2.64 -10.23 1.80
N LYS A 20 -2.41 -9.23 2.66
CA LYS A 20 -3.34 -8.10 2.84
C LYS A 20 -3.49 -7.25 1.60
N ILE A 21 -2.41 -6.93 0.89
CA ILE A 21 -2.49 -6.16 -0.36
C ILE A 21 -3.37 -6.88 -1.38
N ARG A 22 -3.23 -8.21 -1.49
CA ARG A 22 -4.02 -9.01 -2.44
C ARG A 22 -5.51 -9.10 -2.07
N LYS A 23 -5.85 -8.92 -0.79
CA LYS A 23 -7.23 -9.01 -0.26
C LYS A 23 -7.89 -7.65 0.01
N ASP A 24 -7.27 -6.54 -0.41
CA ASP A 24 -7.78 -5.16 -0.22
C ASP A 24 -7.73 -4.66 1.25
N GLY A 25 -6.71 -5.07 2.02
CA GLY A 25 -6.56 -4.78 3.46
C GLY A 25 -5.75 -3.54 3.82
N ASN A 26 -6.12 -2.86 4.92
CA ASN A 26 -5.33 -1.77 5.51
C ASN A 26 -4.00 -2.29 6.09
N LEU A 27 -2.89 -1.63 5.70
CA LEU A 27 -1.53 -1.93 6.13
C LEU A 27 -1.03 -1.09 7.31
N ASP A 28 -1.75 -0.06 7.76
CA ASP A 28 -1.27 0.90 8.77
C ASP A 28 -0.63 0.22 9.99
N VAL A 29 -1.33 -0.76 10.58
CA VAL A 29 -0.86 -1.50 11.75
C VAL A 29 0.40 -2.32 11.42
N LEU A 30 0.48 -2.91 10.23
CA LEU A 30 1.63 -3.72 9.82
C LEU A 30 2.85 -2.85 9.53
N VAL A 31 2.66 -1.68 8.92
CA VAL A 31 3.73 -0.71 8.67
C VAL A 31 4.35 -0.25 10.00
N ASN A 32 3.53 0.06 11.01
CA ASN A 32 4.02 0.47 12.32
C ASN A 32 4.83 -0.65 13.00
N LYS A 33 4.29 -1.87 13.02
CA LYS A 33 4.98 -3.04 13.58
C LYS A 33 6.31 -3.33 12.88
N ARG A 34 6.35 -3.16 11.55
CA ARG A 34 7.58 -3.30 10.76
C ARG A 34 8.63 -2.29 11.20
N GLU A 35 8.23 -1.05 11.43
CA GLU A 35 9.11 0.02 11.88
C GLU A 35 9.68 -0.29 13.29
N GLU A 36 8.85 -0.82 14.18
CA GLU A 36 9.28 -1.24 15.52
C GLU A 36 10.35 -2.34 15.47
N ILE A 37 10.16 -3.36 14.63
CA ILE A 37 11.16 -4.43 14.43
C ILE A 37 12.48 -3.86 13.90
N LEU A 38 12.43 -2.99 12.89
CA LEU A 38 13.64 -2.40 12.30
C LEU A 38 14.37 -1.49 13.29
N LYS A 39 13.63 -0.75 14.13
CA LYS A 39 14.23 0.04 15.21
C LYS A 39 14.92 -0.85 16.23
N ALA A 40 14.27 -1.92 16.68
CA ALA A 40 14.85 -2.87 17.62
C ALA A 40 16.15 -3.51 17.06
N ILE A 41 16.16 -3.94 15.80
CA ILE A 41 17.36 -4.49 15.15
C ILE A 41 18.49 -3.45 15.12
N ASN A 42 18.18 -2.19 14.78
CA ASN A 42 19.17 -1.12 14.71
C ASN A 42 19.73 -0.74 16.09
N GLU A 43 18.88 -0.67 17.12
CA GLU A 43 19.26 -0.32 18.49
C GLU A 43 20.12 -1.40 19.15
N LEU A 44 19.87 -2.67 18.84
CA LEU A 44 20.63 -3.82 19.36
C LEU A 44 22.00 -3.97 18.69
N GLY A 45 22.27 -3.24 17.61
CA GLY A 45 23.61 -3.14 17.02
C GLY A 45 24.16 -4.47 16.49
N PHE A 46 23.30 -5.33 15.95
CA PHE A 46 23.72 -6.61 15.38
C PHE A 46 24.72 -6.44 14.22
N ASP A 47 25.59 -7.43 14.05
CA ASP A 47 26.56 -7.41 12.97
C ASP A 47 25.89 -7.49 11.60
N LYS A 48 26.40 -6.70 10.65
CA LYS A 48 25.82 -6.58 9.31
C LYS A 48 25.98 -7.85 8.49
N GLU A 49 27.08 -8.59 8.65
CA GLU A 49 27.28 -9.85 7.95
C GLU A 49 26.34 -10.92 8.50
N ASP A 50 26.05 -10.91 9.80
CA ASP A 50 25.03 -11.79 10.38
C ASP A 50 23.61 -11.45 9.90
N ILE A 51 23.26 -10.16 9.82
CA ILE A 51 21.97 -9.72 9.25
C ILE A 51 21.84 -10.22 7.81
N LYS A 52 22.90 -10.04 7.01
CA LYS A 52 22.93 -10.47 5.61
C LYS A 52 22.83 -11.99 5.48
N ARG A 53 23.59 -12.74 6.27
CA ARG A 53 23.59 -14.20 6.25
C ARG A 53 22.23 -14.77 6.61
N ILE A 54 21.63 -14.31 7.70
CA ILE A 54 20.31 -14.78 8.15
C ILE A 54 19.23 -14.28 7.19
N GLY A 55 19.31 -13.03 6.73
CA GLY A 55 18.37 -12.47 5.77
C GLY A 55 18.33 -13.24 4.45
N ASN A 56 19.50 -13.66 3.94
CA ASN A 56 19.59 -14.53 2.78
C ASN A 56 18.99 -15.92 3.05
N LEU A 57 19.28 -16.51 4.21
CA LEU A 57 18.72 -17.81 4.62
C LEU A 57 17.19 -17.78 4.72
N LEU A 58 16.63 -16.65 5.17
CA LEU A 58 15.20 -16.42 5.26
C LEU A 58 14.56 -15.97 3.94
N ASN A 59 15.36 -15.73 2.91
CA ASN A 59 14.95 -15.21 1.61
C ASN A 59 14.24 -13.85 1.67
N LEU A 60 14.74 -12.95 2.53
CA LEU A 60 14.10 -11.65 2.76
C LEU A 60 14.16 -10.74 1.55
N LEU A 61 15.24 -10.79 0.77
CA LEU A 61 15.42 -9.91 -0.39
C LEU A 61 14.32 -10.13 -1.44
N GLU A 62 14.08 -11.39 -1.81
CA GLU A 62 13.05 -11.74 -2.80
C GLU A 62 11.64 -11.37 -2.30
N LEU A 63 11.36 -11.58 -1.02
CA LEU A 63 10.07 -11.20 -0.42
C LEU A 63 9.86 -9.68 -0.39
N GLU A 64 10.92 -8.91 -0.14
CA GLU A 64 10.85 -7.45 -0.18
C GLU A 64 10.66 -6.92 -1.60
N GLU A 65 11.34 -7.51 -2.58
CA GLU A 65 11.11 -7.17 -3.99
C GLU A 65 9.67 -7.46 -4.42
N GLU A 66 9.11 -8.61 -4.00
CA GLU A 66 7.71 -8.94 -4.26
C GLU A 66 6.75 -7.93 -3.63
N LEU A 67 6.95 -7.62 -2.33
CA LEU A 67 6.13 -6.65 -1.62
C LEU A 67 6.20 -5.27 -2.29
N GLU A 68 7.39 -4.80 -2.68
CA GLU A 68 7.57 -3.51 -3.33
C GLU A 68 6.83 -3.45 -4.68
N LEU A 69 6.91 -4.51 -5.49
CA LEU A 69 6.19 -4.61 -6.76
C LEU A 69 4.68 -4.55 -6.56
N LEU A 70 4.14 -5.26 -5.55
CA LEU A 70 2.71 -5.24 -5.23
C LEU A 70 2.26 -3.84 -4.78
N ILE A 71 3.00 -3.18 -3.91
CA ILE A 71 2.69 -1.81 -3.47
C ILE A 71 2.71 -0.84 -4.67
N LYS A 72 3.71 -0.93 -5.55
CA LYS A 72 3.78 -0.10 -6.76
C LYS A 72 2.57 -0.32 -7.66
N LYS A 73 2.15 -1.57 -7.85
CA LYS A 73 0.98 -1.92 -8.65
C LYS A 73 -0.30 -1.35 -8.04
N GLU A 74 -0.53 -1.56 -6.74
CA GLU A 74 -1.72 -1.06 -6.05
C GLU A 74 -1.82 0.46 -6.10
N LYS A 75 -0.70 1.16 -5.91
CA LYS A 75 -0.62 2.62 -6.03
C LYS A 75 -1.09 3.12 -7.39
N VAL A 76 -0.71 2.42 -8.47
CA VAL A 76 -1.15 2.77 -9.84
C VAL A 76 -2.65 2.50 -10.02
N GLU A 77 -3.16 1.40 -9.48
CA GLU A 77 -4.59 1.06 -9.56
C GLU A 77 -5.46 2.06 -8.79
N VAL A 78 -5.09 2.41 -7.57
CA VAL A 78 -5.76 3.44 -6.77
C VAL A 78 -5.77 4.78 -7.51
N LYS A 79 -4.64 5.19 -8.11
CA LYS A 79 -4.57 6.43 -8.90
C LYS A 79 -5.56 6.42 -10.08
N LYS A 80 -5.64 5.31 -10.82
CA LYS A 80 -6.61 5.14 -11.91
C LYS A 80 -8.05 5.22 -11.42
N LYS A 81 -8.38 4.59 -10.27
CA LYS A 81 -9.69 4.66 -9.62
C LYS A 81 -10.05 6.11 -9.24
N ILE A 82 -9.11 6.88 -8.70
CA ILE A 82 -9.33 8.30 -8.37
C ILE A 82 -9.60 9.13 -9.63
N GLU A 83 -8.82 8.93 -10.69
CA GLU A 83 -8.99 9.65 -11.95
C GLU A 83 -10.33 9.34 -12.61
N SER A 84 -10.78 8.08 -12.60
CA SER A 84 -12.09 7.70 -13.12
C SER A 84 -13.23 8.32 -12.31
N LEU A 85 -13.15 8.30 -10.98
CA LEU A 85 -14.12 8.96 -10.11
C LEU A 85 -14.19 10.48 -10.37
N LYS A 86 -13.05 11.14 -10.60
CA LYS A 86 -13.00 12.56 -10.96
C LYS A 86 -13.71 12.84 -12.28
N LYS A 87 -13.47 12.01 -13.30
CA LYS A 87 -14.15 12.11 -14.60
C LYS A 87 -15.65 11.91 -14.47
N THR A 88 -16.10 10.89 -13.74
CA THR A 88 -17.53 10.63 -13.50
C THR A 88 -18.20 11.81 -12.78
N ARG A 89 -17.56 12.36 -11.73
CA ARG A 89 -18.07 13.55 -11.03
C ARG A 89 -18.20 14.75 -11.97
N GLN A 90 -17.21 14.98 -12.84
CA GLN A 90 -17.25 16.06 -13.81
C GLN A 90 -18.36 15.88 -14.86
N ALA A 91 -18.53 14.67 -15.38
CA ALA A 91 -19.61 14.35 -16.31
C ALA A 91 -20.98 14.60 -15.67
N ASN A 92 -21.22 14.08 -14.46
CA ASN A 92 -22.47 14.30 -13.73
C ASN A 92 -22.75 15.78 -13.47
N ALA A 93 -21.72 16.56 -13.08
CA ALA A 93 -21.86 18.00 -12.90
C ALA A 93 -22.21 18.73 -14.21
N ASN A 94 -21.65 18.28 -15.34
CA ASN A 94 -21.95 18.85 -16.65
C ASN A 94 -23.37 18.52 -17.11
N TYR A 95 -23.83 17.27 -16.96
CA TYR A 95 -25.20 16.89 -17.27
C TYR A 95 -26.22 17.67 -16.43
N ASN A 96 -26.00 17.79 -15.12
CA ASN A 96 -26.87 18.59 -14.25
C ASN A 96 -26.92 20.08 -14.66
N LYS A 97 -25.79 20.65 -15.11
CA LYS A 97 -25.75 22.03 -15.64
C LYS A 97 -26.51 22.18 -16.95
N ILE A 98 -26.47 21.19 -17.83
CA ILE A 98 -27.22 21.19 -19.10
C ILE A 98 -28.73 21.10 -18.82
N GLU A 99 -29.15 20.20 -17.94
CA GLU A 99 -30.55 20.06 -17.54
C GLU A 99 -31.10 21.35 -16.90
N TYR A 100 -30.32 21.99 -16.03
CA TYR A 100 -30.69 23.29 -15.44
C TYR A 100 -30.85 24.37 -16.51
N ARG A 101 -29.91 24.47 -17.46
CA ARG A 101 -30.03 25.43 -18.58
C ARG A 101 -31.25 25.15 -19.44
N ALA A 102 -31.52 23.89 -19.77
CA ALA A 102 -32.69 23.51 -20.56
C ALA A 102 -34.00 23.95 -19.88
N ARG A 103 -34.12 23.82 -18.55
CA ARG A 103 -35.31 24.30 -17.81
C ARG A 103 -35.48 25.83 -17.83
N VAL A 104 -34.39 26.60 -17.84
CA VAL A 104 -34.46 28.08 -17.94
C VAL A 104 -35.04 28.51 -19.30
N PHE A 105 -34.67 27.81 -20.38
CA PHE A 105 -35.20 28.11 -21.72
C PHE A 105 -36.59 27.53 -21.99
N ASN A 106 -37.06 26.59 -21.16
CA ASN A 106 -38.40 25.98 -21.29
C ASN A 106 -39.45 26.59 -20.33
N LYS A 107 -39.13 27.68 -19.62
CA LYS A 107 -40.17 28.49 -18.96
C LYS A 107 -40.92 29.26 -20.05
N THR A 108 -41.97 28.67 -20.58
CA THR A 108 -43.04 29.39 -21.27
C THR A 108 -43.61 30.45 -20.31
N ILE A 109 -43.64 31.69 -20.78
CA ILE A 109 -44.42 32.81 -20.20
C ILE A 109 -45.90 32.48 -20.37
#